data_AF-A0A947Z8R8-F1
#
_entry.id   AF-A0A947Z8R8-F1
#
_cell.length_a   1.000
_cell.length_b   1.000
_cell.length_c   1.000
_cell.angle_alpha   90.00
_cell.angle_beta   90.00
_cell.angle_gamma   90.00
#
_symmetry.space_group_name_H-M   'P 1'
#
loop_
_entity.id
_entity.type
_entity.pdbx_description
1 polymer ?
#
loop_
_entity_poly.entity_id
_entity_poly.type
_entity_poly.pdbx_seq_one_letter_code
_entity_poly.pdbx_strand_id
1 'polypeptide(L)'
;MTPLTLFSGCISQRTYSTPVHKHLFYEVEIKNDVTRRIRVHSKTIGTTVTLRFSEEKFCRNVEYDVEKLSITKTYQAPNAKYFMGIGGLLMALSLPSYYMGFFRSEGSASAVHIGIGSGLFFLPGLALSAYSFYRLSQERSETQAIGQVRRVIKSREYPCGVLVLKGEHKVEILTKSGPHVVGVIHGTGTATFDIKMAKPLYSESRQDFYYEVFVDKESVGLIYPFTSRTSGAKSTEM
;
A
#
# COMPACT_ATOMS: atom_id res chain seq x y z
N MET A 1 16.99 22.22 44.84
CA MET A 1 17.38 22.67 43.49
C MET A 1 18.47 21.74 42.99
N THR A 2 18.12 20.74 42.18
CA THR A 2 19.01 19.70 41.67
C THR A 2 19.51 20.06 40.28
N PRO A 3 20.82 20.29 40.07
CA PRO A 3 21.40 20.38 38.74
C PRO A 3 21.83 18.98 38.31
N LEU A 4 20.91 18.19 37.76
CA LEU A 4 21.21 16.84 37.28
C LEU A 4 20.34 16.48 36.07
N THR A 5 20.36 17.36 35.06
CA THR A 5 19.72 17.14 33.76
C THR A 5 20.64 17.56 32.59
N LEU A 6 21.95 17.42 32.73
CA LEU A 6 22.93 17.70 31.65
C LEU A 6 23.60 16.46 31.04
N PHE A 7 23.23 15.25 31.46
CA PHE A 7 23.77 14.00 30.90
C PHE A 7 22.72 13.13 30.21
N SER A 8 21.68 13.71 29.61
CA SER A 8 20.76 12.98 28.74
C SER A 8 21.28 12.97 27.29
N GLY A 9 22.03 11.93 26.96
CA GLY A 9 22.21 11.46 25.59
C GLY A 9 23.39 12.04 24.83
N CYS A 10 24.56 11.42 24.97
CA CYS A 10 25.68 11.55 24.03
C CYS A 10 25.36 10.87 22.69
N ILE A 11 24.27 11.27 22.02
CA ILE A 11 24.07 10.94 20.61
C ILE A 11 24.91 11.94 19.83
N SER A 12 26.20 11.64 19.72
CA SER A 12 27.18 12.54 19.11
C SER A 12 26.94 12.73 17.61
N GLN A 13 26.18 11.83 16.96
CA GLN A 13 25.84 11.88 15.54
C GLN A 13 24.46 11.26 15.31
N ARG A 14 23.65 11.88 14.46
CA ARG A 14 22.35 11.33 14.03
C ARG A 14 22.42 11.02 12.55
N THR A 15 21.91 9.85 12.17
CA THR A 15 21.80 9.43 10.78
C THR A 15 20.33 9.30 10.43
N TYR A 16 19.89 10.01 9.40
CA TYR A 16 18.53 9.94 8.88
C TYR A 16 18.58 9.26 7.52
N SER A 17 17.69 8.31 7.27
CA SER A 17 17.52 7.67 5.96
C SER A 17 16.18 8.09 5.40
N THR A 18 16.19 8.81 4.28
CA THR A 18 14.97 9.22 3.60
C THR A 18 14.85 8.49 2.26
N PRO A 19 13.78 7.70 2.04
CA PRO A 19 13.53 7.13 0.72
C PRO A 19 13.11 8.24 -0.23
N VAL A 20 13.70 8.24 -1.42
CA VAL A 20 13.38 9.15 -2.51
C VAL A 20 12.96 8.31 -3.71
N HIS A 21 11.71 8.54 -4.12
CA HIS A 21 11.07 7.87 -5.24
C HIS A 21 11.09 8.80 -6.44
N LYS A 22 11.58 8.31 -7.57
CA LYS A 22 11.52 9.03 -8.85
C LYS A 22 10.79 8.18 -9.87
N HIS A 23 9.65 8.66 -10.36
CA HIS A 23 8.93 8.06 -11.47
C HIS A 23 9.86 7.90 -12.69
N LEU A 24 9.81 6.73 -13.32
CA LEU A 24 10.49 6.47 -14.59
C LEU A 24 9.49 6.40 -15.74
N PHE A 25 8.54 5.46 -15.67
CA PHE A 25 7.51 5.23 -16.69
C PHE A 25 6.38 4.35 -16.13
N TYR A 26 5.28 4.28 -16.88
CA TYR A 26 4.18 3.35 -16.61
C TYR A 26 4.36 2.05 -17.40
N GLU A 27 4.15 0.91 -16.75
CA GLU A 27 4.16 -0.42 -17.36
C GLU A 27 2.76 -1.02 -17.24
N VAL A 28 2.20 -1.49 -18.35
CA VAL A 28 0.90 -2.16 -18.38
C VAL A 28 1.12 -3.64 -18.61
N GLU A 29 0.68 -4.45 -17.65
CA GLU A 29 0.72 -5.91 -17.75
C GLU A 29 -0.71 -6.45 -17.86
N ILE A 30 -0.95 -7.30 -18.86
CA ILE A 30 -2.22 -8.00 -19.04
C ILE A 30 -2.07 -9.40 -18.47
N LYS A 31 -2.72 -9.67 -17.34
CA LYS A 31 -2.80 -11.01 -16.77
C LYS A 31 -4.01 -11.73 -17.34
N ASN A 32 -3.75 -12.84 -18.03
CA ASN A 32 -4.79 -13.67 -18.63
C ASN A 32 -5.33 -14.68 -17.62
N ASP A 33 -6.61 -15.02 -17.76
CA ASP A 33 -7.27 -16.14 -17.04
C ASP A 33 -7.19 -16.04 -15.50
N VAL A 34 -7.39 -14.83 -14.95
CA VAL A 34 -7.31 -14.60 -13.49
C VAL A 34 -8.53 -15.15 -12.77
N THR A 35 -9.71 -14.97 -13.38
CA THR A 35 -10.99 -15.37 -12.79
C THR A 35 -11.86 -15.99 -13.87
N ARG A 36 -12.53 -17.09 -13.52
CA ARG A 36 -13.51 -17.78 -14.34
C ARG A 36 -14.87 -17.65 -13.69
N ARG A 37 -15.91 -17.33 -14.46
CA ARG A 37 -17.30 -17.31 -13.97
C ARG A 37 -18.17 -18.08 -14.94
N ILE A 38 -18.88 -19.07 -14.41
CA ILE A 38 -19.89 -19.77 -15.19
C ILE A 38 -21.15 -18.88 -15.20
N ARG A 39 -21.72 -18.67 -16.38
CA ARG A 39 -23.04 -18.05 -16.55
C ARG A 39 -24.00 -19.08 -17.09
N VAL A 40 -25.25 -18.99 -16.62
CA VAL A 40 -26.35 -19.81 -17.10
C VAL A 40 -27.36 -18.92 -17.82
N HIS A 41 -27.72 -19.31 -19.05
CA HIS A 41 -28.81 -18.72 -19.81
C HIS A 41 -29.92 -19.74 -19.96
N SER A 42 -31.14 -19.39 -19.56
CA SER A 42 -32.31 -20.25 -19.73
C SER A 42 -33.12 -19.83 -20.96
N LYS A 43 -33.57 -20.81 -21.73
CA LYS A 43 -34.59 -20.66 -22.77
C LYS A 43 -35.71 -21.66 -22.50
N THR A 44 -36.92 -21.16 -22.29
CA THR A 44 -38.10 -22.00 -22.09
C THR A 44 -38.86 -22.14 -23.41
N ILE A 45 -39.17 -23.38 -23.80
CA ILE A 45 -40.01 -23.71 -24.96
C ILE A 45 -41.07 -24.71 -24.50
N GLY A 46 -42.33 -24.26 -24.41
CA GLY A 46 -43.41 -25.08 -23.84
C GLY A 46 -43.13 -25.43 -22.38
N THR A 47 -43.05 -26.73 -22.07
CA THR A 47 -42.71 -27.22 -20.72
C THR A 47 -41.22 -27.49 -20.55
N THR A 48 -40.42 -27.42 -21.61
CA THR A 48 -39.00 -27.74 -21.58
C THR A 48 -38.16 -26.49 -21.36
N VAL A 49 -37.30 -26.51 -20.34
CA VAL A 49 -36.29 -25.47 -20.08
C VAL A 49 -34.95 -25.99 -20.57
N THR A 50 -34.35 -25.25 -21.50
CA THR A 50 -32.98 -25.46 -21.96
C THR A 50 -32.07 -24.48 -21.25
N LEU A 51 -31.11 -25.00 -20.49
CA LEU A 51 -30.03 -24.25 -19.86
C LEU A 51 -28.81 -24.30 -20.76
N ARG A 52 -28.23 -23.14 -21.04
CA ARG A 52 -26.97 -22.99 -21.76
C ARG A 52 -25.94 -22.36 -20.83
N PHE A 53 -24.84 -23.05 -20.63
CA PHE A 53 -23.74 -22.67 -19.78
C PHE A 53 -22.60 -22.11 -20.62
N SER A 54 -22.13 -20.93 -20.23
CA SER A 54 -20.95 -20.30 -20.79
C SER A 54 -19.96 -20.01 -19.68
N GLU A 55 -18.69 -20.23 -19.96
CA GLU A 55 -17.59 -19.86 -19.08
C GLU A 55 -17.03 -18.52 -19.55
N GLU A 56 -17.22 -17.47 -18.74
CA GLU A 56 -16.62 -16.17 -18.99
C GLU A 56 -15.24 -16.10 -18.32
N LYS A 57 -14.23 -15.78 -19.14
CA LYS A 57 -12.88 -15.52 -18.69
C LYS A 57 -12.68 -14.04 -18.47
N PHE A 58 -12.17 -13.70 -17.29
CA PHE A 58 -11.79 -12.35 -16.95
C PHE A 58 -10.27 -12.21 -17.04
N CYS A 59 -9.86 -11.19 -17.78
CA CYS A 59 -8.47 -10.74 -17.82
C CYS A 59 -8.34 -9.53 -16.89
N ARG A 60 -7.13 -9.32 -16.39
CA ARG A 60 -6.83 -8.23 -15.47
C ARG A 60 -5.74 -7.37 -16.08
N ASN A 61 -6.07 -6.11 -16.35
CA ASN A 61 -5.07 -5.09 -16.66
C ASN A 61 -4.55 -4.53 -15.36
N VAL A 62 -3.25 -4.69 -15.13
CA VAL A 62 -2.55 -4.09 -14.00
C VAL A 62 -1.60 -3.04 -14.53
N GLU A 63 -1.78 -1.82 -14.05
CA GLU A 63 -0.94 -0.68 -14.37
C GLU A 63 0.03 -0.44 -13.21
N TYR A 64 1.32 -0.52 -13.52
CA TYR A 64 2.41 -0.35 -12.59
C TYR A 64 3.10 1.01 -12.82
N ASP A 65 3.33 1.74 -11.73
CA ASP A 65 4.35 2.78 -11.69
C ASP A 65 5.71 2.12 -11.50
N VAL A 66 6.62 2.31 -12.44
CA VAL A 66 8.01 1.90 -12.28
C VAL A 66 8.78 3.10 -11.74
N GLU A 67 9.22 2.99 -10.49
CA GLU A 67 9.93 4.04 -9.78
C GLU A 67 11.38 3.63 -9.55
N LYS A 68 12.31 4.57 -9.70
CA LYS A 68 13.67 4.43 -9.19
C LYS A 68 13.67 4.76 -7.70
N LEU A 69 14.00 3.76 -6.89
CA LEU A 69 14.17 3.94 -5.45
C LEU A 69 15.63 4.29 -5.15
N SER A 70 15.80 5.41 -4.45
CA SER A 70 17.07 5.81 -3.85
C SER A 70 16.88 6.08 -2.38
N ILE A 71 17.90 5.86 -1.56
CA ILE A 71 17.92 6.30 -0.17
C ILE A 71 18.98 7.38 -0.03
N THR A 72 18.57 8.52 0.53
CA THR A 72 19.49 9.56 0.95
C THR A 72 19.77 9.37 2.44
N LYS A 73 21.04 9.13 2.78
CA LYS A 73 21.53 9.07 4.15
C LYS A 73 22.11 10.44 4.50
N THR A 74 21.52 11.10 5.48
CA THR A 74 21.99 12.39 5.99
C THR A 74 22.62 12.19 7.34
N TYR A 75 23.90 12.53 7.45
CA TYR A 75 24.67 12.51 8.69
C TYR A 75 24.69 13.91 9.28
N GLN A 76 24.12 14.08 10.47
CA GLN A 76 24.08 15.36 11.19
C GLN A 76 24.82 15.29 12.51
N ALA A 77 25.47 16.39 12.88
CA ALA A 77 26.19 16.57 14.15
C ALA A 77 25.51 17.67 14.98
N PRO A 78 24.28 17.42 15.50
CA PRO A 78 23.47 18.47 16.14
C PRO A 78 24.16 19.15 17.33
N ASN A 79 25.02 18.41 18.03
CA ASN A 79 25.74 18.92 19.20
C ASN A 79 26.97 19.77 18.82
N ALA A 80 27.41 19.77 17.56
CA ALA A 80 28.59 20.53 17.16
C ALA A 80 28.37 22.05 17.33
N LYS A 81 27.18 22.56 17.01
CA LYS A 81 26.84 23.98 17.24
C LYS A 81 26.84 24.34 18.72
N TYR A 82 26.41 23.42 19.59
CA TYR A 82 26.43 23.61 21.03
C TYR A 82 27.86 23.72 21.58
N PHE A 83 28.75 22.79 21.20
CA PHE A 83 30.15 22.85 21.59
C PHE A 83 30.88 24.06 21.00
N MET A 84 30.50 24.52 19.82
CA MET A 84 31.06 25.73 19.21
C MET A 84 30.68 26.98 20.03
N GLY A 85 29.42 27.07 20.47
CA GLY A 85 28.94 28.14 21.33
C GLY A 85 29.65 28.17 22.69
N ILE A 86 29.80 27.01 23.35
CA ILE A 86 30.53 26.90 24.62
C ILE A 86 32.01 27.23 24.43
N GLY A 87 32.64 26.71 23.37
CA GLY A 87 34.04 27.00 23.07
C GLY A 87 34.30 28.49 22.87
N GLY A 88 33.43 29.16 22.12
CA GLY A 88 33.45 30.62 21.95
C GLY A 88 33.27 31.38 23.27
N LEU A 89 32.32 30.94 24.12
CA LEU A 89 32.10 31.55 25.43
C LEU A 89 33.32 31.42 26.35
N LEU A 90 33.93 30.23 26.42
CA LEU A 90 35.13 30.00 27.21
C LEU A 90 36.31 30.84 26.72
N MET A 91 36.50 30.96 25.41
CA MET A 91 37.51 31.87 24.87
C MET A 91 37.22 33.33 25.22
N ALA A 92 35.96 33.78 25.17
CA ALA A 92 35.60 35.14 25.58
C ALA A 92 35.88 35.39 27.08
N LEU A 93 35.67 34.40 27.95
CA LEU A 93 35.99 34.47 29.37
C LEU A 93 37.50 34.57 29.66
N SER A 94 38.37 34.25 28.70
CA SER A 94 39.82 34.44 28.85
C SER A 94 40.26 35.90 28.72
N LEU A 95 39.47 36.75 28.07
CA LEU A 95 39.83 38.14 27.74
C LEU A 95 40.14 39.00 28.98
N PRO A 96 39.36 38.96 30.08
CA PRO A 96 39.67 39.73 31.28
C PRO A 96 40.99 39.31 31.94
N SER A 97 41.30 38.00 31.91
CA SER A 97 42.56 37.47 32.47
C SER A 97 43.76 37.91 31.65
N TYR A 98 43.67 37.91 30.32
CA TYR A 98 44.72 38.47 29.48
C TYR A 98 44.86 39.98 29.66
N TYR A 99 43.75 40.72 29.77
CA TYR A 99 43.78 42.16 30.02
C TYR A 99 44.50 42.49 31.33
N MET A 100 44.17 41.78 32.42
CA MET A 100 44.85 41.98 33.71
C MET A 100 46.33 41.60 33.61
N GLY A 101 46.64 40.45 33.02
CA GLY A 101 48.01 39.96 32.89
C GLY A 101 48.93 40.86 32.06
N PHE A 102 48.44 41.45 30.97
CA PHE A 102 49.27 42.28 30.09
C PHE A 102 49.30 43.77 30.47
N PHE A 103 48.23 44.32 31.08
CA PHE A 103 48.11 45.77 31.25
C PHE A 103 47.99 46.24 32.70
N ARG A 104 47.74 45.36 33.67
CA ARG A 104 47.44 45.78 35.07
C ARG A 104 48.21 45.04 36.16
N SER A 105 49.05 44.07 35.81
CA SER A 105 49.75 43.24 36.79
C SER A 105 51.24 43.20 36.49
N GLU A 106 52.07 43.25 37.53
CA GLU A 106 53.53 43.15 37.42
C GLU A 106 54.04 41.86 38.06
N GLY A 107 55.21 41.39 37.60
CA GLY A 107 55.89 40.23 38.18
C GLY A 107 55.07 38.93 38.13
N SER A 108 55.05 38.19 39.23
CA SER A 108 54.40 36.87 39.33
C SER A 108 52.88 36.92 39.15
N ALA A 109 52.22 38.04 39.47
CA ALA A 109 50.77 38.20 39.31
C ALA A 109 50.35 38.21 37.83
N SER A 110 51.17 38.82 36.96
CA SER A 110 50.96 38.79 35.50
C SER A 110 50.98 37.35 34.97
N ALA A 111 51.98 36.56 35.37
CA ALA A 111 52.12 35.16 34.95
C ALA A 111 50.93 34.30 35.39
N VAL A 112 50.39 34.53 36.60
CA VAL A 112 49.20 33.81 37.10
C VAL A 112 47.96 34.16 36.27
N HIS A 113 47.73 35.44 35.97
CA HIS A 113 46.58 35.86 35.15
C HIS A 113 46.65 35.31 33.72
N ILE A 114 47.84 35.33 33.10
CA ILE A 114 48.05 34.74 31.76
C ILE A 114 47.88 33.21 31.82
N GLY A 115 48.40 32.55 32.84
CA GLY A 115 48.26 31.10 33.05
C GLY A 115 46.80 30.66 33.22
N ILE A 116 46.01 31.42 34.00
CA ILE A 116 44.57 31.19 34.16
C ILE A 116 43.84 31.43 32.83
N GLY A 117 44.08 32.57 32.18
CA GLY A 117 43.45 32.90 30.90
C GLY A 117 43.73 31.85 29.82
N SER A 118 44.97 31.38 29.73
CA SER A 118 45.40 30.37 28.75
C SER A 118 44.90 28.97 29.11
N GLY A 119 45.15 28.53 30.34
CA GLY A 119 44.97 27.14 30.77
C GLY A 119 43.53 26.77 31.10
N LEU A 120 42.79 27.66 31.78
CA LEU A 120 41.41 27.36 32.20
C LEU A 120 40.36 27.75 31.18
N PHE A 121 40.64 28.74 30.33
CA PHE A 121 39.62 29.33 29.46
C PHE A 121 39.95 29.20 27.97
N PHE A 122 41.11 29.71 27.54
CA PHE A 122 41.44 29.77 26.12
C PHE A 122 41.68 28.39 25.49
N LEU A 123 42.58 27.58 26.05
CA LEU A 123 42.91 26.26 25.50
C LEU A 123 41.70 25.30 25.49
N PRO A 124 40.92 25.16 26.58
CA PRO A 124 39.69 24.37 26.55
C PRO A 124 38.66 24.89 25.56
N GLY A 125 38.50 26.22 25.46
CA GLY A 125 37.58 26.83 24.50
C GLY A 125 37.98 26.57 23.04
N LEU A 126 39.28 26.64 22.75
CA LEU A 126 39.83 26.32 21.43
C LEU A 126 39.67 24.83 21.10
N ALA A 127 39.92 23.93 22.05
CA ALA A 127 39.72 22.49 21.87
C ALA A 127 38.26 22.13 21.57
N LEU A 128 37.30 22.71 22.30
CA LEU A 128 35.87 22.51 22.05
C LEU A 128 35.44 23.04 20.68
N SER A 129 35.98 24.19 20.29
CA SER A 129 35.70 24.80 18.99
C SER A 129 36.28 23.96 17.84
N ALA A 130 37.51 23.50 17.98
CA ALA A 130 38.16 22.60 17.02
C ALA A 130 37.40 21.27 16.89
N TYR A 131 36.99 20.67 18.01
CA TYR A 131 36.13 19.48 18.01
C TYR A 131 34.81 19.74 17.28
N SER A 132 34.20 20.91 17.48
CA SER A 132 32.95 21.28 16.80
C SER A 132 33.11 21.41 15.29
N PHE A 133 34.17 22.09 14.84
CA PHE A 133 34.49 22.18 13.41
C PHE A 133 34.76 20.82 12.79
N TYR A 134 35.50 19.96 13.49
CA TYR A 134 35.72 18.59 13.06
C TYR A 134 34.38 17.84 12.89
N ARG A 135 33.45 17.94 13.85
CA ARG A 135 32.15 17.28 13.76
C ARG A 135 31.27 17.86 12.65
N LEU A 136 31.28 19.19 12.43
CA LEU A 136 30.58 19.82 11.31
C LEU A 136 31.15 19.38 9.95
N SER A 137 32.47 19.18 9.84
CA SER A 137 33.10 18.69 8.62
C SER A 137 32.69 17.25 8.24
N GLN A 138 32.14 16.50 9.20
CA GLN A 138 31.61 15.15 8.98
C GLN A 138 30.14 15.15 8.55
N GLU A 139 29.46 16.31 8.56
CA GLU A 139 28.10 16.41 8.04
C GLU A 139 28.12 16.22 6.52
N ARG A 140 27.45 15.17 6.08
CA ARG A 140 27.37 14.80 4.66
C ARG A 140 26.04 14.16 4.36
N SER A 141 25.66 14.25 3.09
CA SER A 141 24.51 13.56 2.54
C SER A 141 24.99 12.64 1.43
N GLU A 142 24.68 11.36 1.53
CA GLU A 142 25.03 10.36 0.51
C GLU A 142 23.75 9.75 -0.03
N THR A 143 23.57 9.83 -1.35
CA THR A 143 22.44 9.19 -2.02
C THR A 143 22.89 7.89 -2.65
N GLN A 144 22.29 6.79 -2.22
CA GLN A 144 22.54 5.45 -2.75
C GLN A 144 21.34 4.99 -3.58
N ALA A 145 21.58 4.63 -4.84
CA ALA A 145 20.56 3.97 -5.65
C ALA A 145 20.36 2.54 -5.16
N ILE A 146 19.11 2.15 -4.91
CA ILE A 146 18.77 0.80 -4.45
C ILE A 146 18.35 -0.07 -5.62
N GLY A 147 17.58 0.50 -6.53
CA GLY A 147 17.10 -0.21 -7.70
C GLY A 147 15.80 0.37 -8.23
N GLN A 148 15.12 -0.45 -9.01
CA GLN A 148 13.78 -0.16 -9.52
C GLN A 148 12.75 -0.92 -8.70
N VAL A 149 11.66 -0.25 -8.36
CA VAL A 149 10.51 -0.85 -7.68
C VAL A 149 9.26 -0.65 -8.53
N ARG A 150 8.35 -1.63 -8.46
CA ARG A 150 7.08 -1.59 -9.19
C ARG A 150 5.95 -1.41 -8.19
N ARG A 151 5.14 -0.36 -8.36
CA ARG A 151 3.98 -0.08 -7.52
C ARG A 151 2.70 -0.19 -8.35
N VAL A 152 1.71 -0.92 -7.87
CA VAL A 152 0.40 -0.98 -8.55
C VAL A 152 -0.34 0.33 -8.34
N ILE A 153 -0.74 0.99 -9.42
CA ILE A 153 -1.57 2.20 -9.39
C ILE A 153 -3.03 1.84 -9.64
N LYS A 154 -3.25 0.96 -10.62
CA LYS A 154 -4.59 0.62 -11.08
C LYS A 154 -4.68 -0.84 -11.46
N SER A 155 -5.83 -1.41 -11.19
CA SER A 155 -6.14 -2.80 -11.49
C SER A 155 -7.59 -2.87 -11.92
N ARG A 156 -7.84 -3.32 -13.15
CA ARG A 156 -9.19 -3.48 -13.69
C ARG A 156 -9.37 -4.87 -14.29
N GLU A 157 -10.43 -5.54 -13.84
CA GLU A 157 -10.89 -6.78 -14.46
C GLU A 157 -11.91 -6.48 -15.55
N TYR A 158 -11.82 -7.21 -16.65
CA TYR A 158 -12.75 -7.11 -17.78
C TYR A 158 -12.93 -8.49 -18.44
N PRO A 159 -14.13 -8.76 -19.00
CA PRO A 159 -14.35 -9.99 -19.74
C PRO A 159 -13.48 -9.96 -21.00
N CYS A 160 -12.69 -11.02 -21.22
CA CYS A 160 -11.78 -11.13 -22.37
C CYS A 160 -12.04 -12.37 -23.23
N GLY A 161 -12.94 -13.26 -22.81
CA GLY A 161 -13.34 -14.41 -23.60
C GLY A 161 -14.58 -15.08 -23.03
N VAL A 162 -15.32 -15.73 -23.91
CA VAL A 162 -16.45 -16.59 -23.55
C VAL A 162 -16.22 -17.93 -24.20
N LEU A 163 -16.19 -18.99 -23.39
CA LEU A 163 -16.03 -20.36 -23.85
C LEU A 163 -17.30 -21.15 -23.52
N VAL A 164 -17.50 -22.24 -24.25
CA VAL A 164 -18.47 -23.27 -23.84
C VAL A 164 -17.87 -24.03 -22.68
N LEU A 165 -18.66 -24.28 -21.63
CA LEU A 165 -18.22 -25.09 -20.49
C LEU A 165 -17.84 -26.49 -20.99
N LYS A 166 -16.55 -26.83 -20.91
CA LYS A 166 -15.99 -28.10 -21.38
C LYS A 166 -15.77 -29.05 -20.20
N GLY A 167 -16.13 -30.32 -20.38
CA GLY A 167 -15.99 -31.36 -19.36
C GLY A 167 -17.31 -32.08 -19.12
N GLU A 168 -17.29 -33.03 -18.20
CA GLU A 168 -18.50 -33.66 -17.65
C GLU A 168 -18.82 -32.98 -16.33
N HIS A 169 -19.82 -32.09 -16.36
CA HIS A 169 -20.24 -31.34 -15.17
C HIS A 169 -21.66 -31.71 -14.79
N LYS A 170 -21.88 -32.03 -13.52
CA LYS A 170 -23.21 -32.38 -13.01
C LYS A 170 -24.01 -31.10 -12.77
N VAL A 171 -25.18 -31.01 -13.39
CA VAL A 171 -26.10 -29.89 -13.22
C VAL A 171 -27.23 -30.29 -12.29
N GLU A 172 -27.41 -29.48 -11.25
CA GLU A 172 -28.50 -29.62 -10.29
C GLU A 172 -29.29 -28.32 -10.23
N ILE A 173 -30.59 -28.42 -9.96
CA ILE A 173 -31.43 -27.26 -9.67
C ILE A 173 -31.99 -27.41 -8.27
N LEU A 174 -32.01 -26.32 -7.50
CA LEU A 174 -32.69 -26.30 -6.23
C LEU A 174 -34.17 -26.02 -6.45
N THR A 175 -35.00 -26.91 -5.93
CA THR A 175 -36.45 -26.86 -6.00
C THR A 175 -37.03 -26.78 -4.59
N LYS A 176 -38.33 -26.52 -4.46
CA LYS A 176 -39.01 -26.56 -3.16
C LYS A 176 -38.89 -27.92 -2.45
N SER A 177 -38.75 -29.01 -3.21
CA SER A 177 -38.57 -30.37 -2.70
C SER A 177 -37.12 -30.76 -2.40
N GLY A 178 -36.15 -29.86 -2.68
CA GLY A 178 -34.72 -30.13 -2.55
C GLY A 178 -33.98 -30.08 -3.90
N PRO A 179 -32.68 -30.44 -3.91
CA PRO A 179 -31.89 -30.45 -5.13
C PRO A 179 -32.33 -31.58 -6.06
N HIS A 180 -32.52 -31.26 -7.34
CA HIS A 180 -32.88 -32.20 -8.41
C HIS A 180 -31.79 -32.21 -9.48
N VAL A 181 -31.31 -33.39 -9.85
CA VAL A 181 -30.32 -33.53 -10.92
C VAL A 181 -31.00 -33.34 -12.27
N VAL A 182 -30.55 -32.37 -13.04
CA VAL A 182 -31.08 -32.06 -14.39
C VAL A 182 -30.36 -32.89 -15.45
N GLY A 183 -29.07 -33.13 -15.26
CA GLY A 183 -28.27 -33.92 -16.18
C GLY A 183 -26.78 -33.65 -16.02
N VAL A 184 -26.01 -34.17 -16.96
CA VAL A 184 -24.57 -33.92 -17.09
C VAL A 184 -24.34 -33.12 -18.37
N ILE A 185 -23.61 -32.03 -18.28
CA ILE A 185 -23.21 -31.25 -19.46
C ILE A 185 -22.13 -32.04 -20.19
N HIS A 186 -22.36 -32.36 -21.47
CA HIS A 186 -21.36 -32.96 -22.35
C HIS A 186 -21.11 -32.05 -23.54
N GLY A 187 -19.93 -31.44 -23.64
CA GLY A 187 -19.38 -30.78 -24.85
C GLY A 187 -20.11 -29.54 -25.41
N THR A 188 -21.44 -29.54 -25.47
CA THR A 188 -22.29 -28.47 -26.01
C THR A 188 -22.63 -27.38 -24.98
N GLY A 189 -22.31 -27.61 -23.70
CA GLY A 189 -22.61 -26.66 -22.63
C GLY A 189 -24.10 -26.53 -22.34
N THR A 190 -24.93 -27.53 -22.66
CA THR A 190 -26.39 -27.45 -22.50
C THR A 190 -26.94 -28.55 -21.62
N ALA A 191 -27.96 -28.23 -20.81
CA ALA A 191 -28.75 -29.19 -20.05
C ALA A 191 -30.24 -28.86 -20.16
N THR A 192 -31.11 -29.86 -20.22
CA THR A 192 -32.55 -29.66 -20.45
C THR A 192 -33.37 -30.42 -19.41
N PHE A 193 -34.44 -29.81 -18.91
CA PHE A 193 -35.43 -30.48 -18.06
C PHE A 193 -36.85 -30.00 -18.34
N ASP A 194 -37.84 -30.81 -17.93
CA ASP A 194 -39.24 -30.41 -17.97
C ASP A 194 -39.64 -29.72 -16.65
N ILE A 195 -40.26 -28.54 -16.75
CA ILE A 195 -40.74 -27.74 -15.61
C ILE A 195 -41.72 -28.55 -14.75
N LYS A 196 -42.51 -29.46 -15.33
CA LYS A 196 -43.48 -30.28 -14.58
C LYS A 196 -42.80 -31.21 -13.57
N MET A 197 -41.52 -31.53 -13.77
CA MET A 197 -40.76 -32.41 -12.89
C MET A 197 -40.20 -31.70 -11.66
N ALA A 198 -40.18 -30.36 -11.64
CA ALA A 198 -39.55 -29.57 -10.59
C ALA A 198 -40.51 -28.48 -10.08
N LYS A 199 -40.68 -28.37 -8.75
CA LYS A 199 -41.47 -27.26 -8.17
C LYS A 199 -40.55 -26.05 -7.94
N PRO A 200 -40.83 -24.88 -8.53
CA PRO A 200 -39.97 -23.71 -8.39
C PRO A 200 -39.97 -23.15 -6.98
N LEU A 201 -38.91 -22.41 -6.66
CA LEU A 201 -38.83 -21.55 -5.48
C LEU A 201 -39.54 -20.21 -5.78
N TYR A 202 -40.02 -19.52 -4.74
CA TYR A 202 -40.64 -18.20 -4.87
C TYR A 202 -39.76 -17.14 -4.21
N SER A 203 -39.50 -16.03 -4.90
CA SER A 203 -38.76 -14.89 -4.36
C SER A 203 -39.73 -13.77 -3.99
N GLU A 204 -39.85 -13.47 -2.70
CA GLU A 204 -40.68 -12.34 -2.24
C GLU A 204 -40.16 -11.00 -2.79
N SER A 205 -38.83 -10.83 -2.85
CA SER A 205 -38.18 -9.59 -3.31
C SER A 205 -38.49 -9.23 -4.76
N ARG A 206 -38.67 -10.23 -5.64
CA ARG A 206 -38.94 -10.05 -7.06
C ARG A 206 -40.36 -10.43 -7.46
N GLN A 207 -41.15 -10.95 -6.52
CA GLN A 207 -42.50 -11.48 -6.74
C GLN A 207 -42.55 -12.47 -7.92
N ASP A 208 -41.53 -13.33 -8.05
CA ASP A 208 -41.40 -14.25 -9.18
C ASP A 208 -40.87 -15.63 -8.75
N PHE A 209 -41.15 -16.64 -9.58
CA PHE A 209 -40.72 -18.01 -9.39
C PHE A 209 -39.38 -18.27 -10.08
N TYR A 210 -38.47 -18.95 -9.39
CA TYR A 210 -37.12 -19.18 -9.87
C TYR A 210 -36.61 -20.59 -9.54
N TYR A 211 -35.55 -20.99 -10.23
CA TYR A 211 -34.68 -22.09 -9.82
C TYR A 211 -33.28 -21.54 -9.59
N GLU A 212 -32.62 -22.02 -8.54
CA GLU A 212 -31.18 -21.82 -8.37
C GLU A 212 -30.44 -22.97 -9.03
N VAL A 213 -29.47 -22.66 -9.88
CA VAL A 213 -28.74 -23.64 -10.69
C VAL A 213 -27.37 -23.87 -10.11
N PHE A 214 -27.02 -25.13 -9.92
CA PHE A 214 -25.75 -25.59 -9.41
C PHE A 214 -25.01 -26.39 -10.47
N VAL A 215 -23.69 -26.20 -10.54
CA VAL A 215 -22.77 -27.00 -11.35
C VAL A 215 -21.70 -27.55 -10.41
N ASP A 216 -21.58 -28.87 -10.32
CA ASP A 216 -20.64 -29.56 -9.40
C ASP A 216 -20.70 -29.06 -7.95
N LYS A 217 -21.92 -28.76 -7.47
CA LYS A 217 -22.24 -28.22 -6.13
C LYS A 217 -21.94 -26.74 -5.92
N GLU A 218 -21.48 -26.01 -6.92
CA GLU A 218 -21.34 -24.54 -6.85
C GLU A 218 -22.56 -23.85 -7.45
N SER A 219 -23.10 -22.83 -6.76
CA SER A 219 -24.21 -22.03 -7.28
C SER A 219 -23.71 -21.13 -8.41
N VAL A 220 -24.30 -21.29 -9.60
CA VAL A 220 -23.91 -20.60 -10.84
C VAL A 220 -24.87 -19.46 -11.18
N GLY A 221 -26.10 -19.51 -10.66
CA GLY A 221 -27.04 -18.41 -10.81
C GLY A 221 -28.50 -18.81 -10.70
N LEU A 222 -29.36 -17.81 -10.88
CA LEU A 222 -30.82 -17.94 -10.79
C LEU A 222 -31.42 -17.90 -12.20
N ILE A 223 -32.38 -18.79 -12.47
CA ILE A 223 -33.16 -18.80 -13.70
C ILE A 223 -34.64 -18.54 -13.39
N TYR A 224 -35.31 -17.78 -14.25
CA TYR A 224 -36.72 -17.42 -14.13
C TYR A 224 -37.45 -18.00 -15.34
N PRO A 225 -37.96 -19.24 -15.23
CA PRO A 225 -38.52 -19.98 -16.36
C PRO A 225 -39.90 -19.45 -16.77
N PHE A 226 -40.58 -18.73 -15.88
CA PHE A 226 -41.84 -18.06 -16.14
C PHE A 226 -41.55 -16.58 -16.38
N THR A 227 -41.76 -16.10 -17.60
CA THR A 227 -41.76 -14.65 -17.82
C THR A 227 -43.02 -14.09 -17.16
N SER A 228 -42.85 -13.36 -16.05
CA SER A 228 -43.92 -12.52 -15.52
C SER A 228 -44.30 -11.48 -16.58
N ARG A 229 -45.41 -11.71 -17.30
CA ARG A 229 -46.08 -10.65 -18.06
C ARG A 229 -46.71 -9.68 -17.07
N THR A 230 -45.91 -8.81 -16.48
CA THR A 230 -46.35 -7.58 -15.81
C THR A 230 -45.79 -6.36 -16.54
N SER A 231 -46.01 -6.30 -17.87
CA SER A 231 -46.00 -5.05 -18.63
C SER A 231 -47.25 -4.95 -19.51
N GLY A 232 -48.41 -5.09 -18.88
CA GLY A 232 -49.71 -4.90 -19.50
C GLY A 232 -50.63 -4.15 -18.55
N ALA A 233 -50.43 -2.84 -18.41
CA ALA A 233 -51.46 -1.84 -18.08
C ALA A 233 -50.86 -0.43 -17.85
N LYS A 234 -50.78 0.37 -18.93
CA LYS A 234 -51.44 1.68 -19.01
C LYS A 234 -51.43 2.12 -20.48
N SER A 235 -52.36 1.53 -21.22
CA SER A 235 -52.93 2.10 -22.45
C SER A 235 -54.39 2.38 -22.12
N THR A 236 -54.65 3.66 -21.91
CA THR A 236 -55.93 4.40 -21.97
C THR A 236 -55.46 5.86 -21.88
N GLU A 237 -55.24 6.58 -22.98
CA GLU A 237 -56.28 7.21 -23.81
C GLU A 237 -57.47 7.71 -22.97
N MET A 238 -57.29 8.88 -22.33
CA MET A 238 -57.92 10.15 -22.70
C MET A 238 -57.38 11.27 -21.80
#